data_AF-A0A2P6CCZ4-F1
#
_entry.id   AF-A0A2P6CCZ4-F1
#
_cell.length_a   1.000
_cell.length_b   1.000
_cell.length_c   1.000
_cell.angle_alpha   90.00
_cell.angle_beta   90.00
_cell.angle_gamma   90.00
#
_symmetry.space_group_name_H-M   'P 1'
#
loop_
_entity.id
_entity.type
_entity.pdbx_description
1 polymer ?
#
loop_
_entity_poly.entity_id
_entity_poly.type
_entity_poly.pdbx_seq_one_letter_code
_entity_poly.pdbx_strand_id
1 'polypeptide(L)'
;MNNVRNNIRKNFTIAPNELINDNNITDRARFLFIYMSSKPHDWVYYNRQLSNALNYSIDTLRKYLKELIVSGWIIKEKQKRKSGKFTSNTYILNSEPVMILPCRKNTDTVNFCDGKNKTLSNKEYTKKENIKRKNLII
;
A
#
# COMPACT_ATOMS: atom_id res chain seq x y z
N MET A 1 37.92 13.16 -2.75
CA MET A 1 37.19 13.54 -3.99
C MET A 1 36.91 12.28 -4.75
N ASN A 2 35.66 11.99 -5.11
CA ASN A 2 35.30 10.75 -5.80
C ASN A 2 34.97 11.06 -7.26
N ASN A 3 35.43 10.23 -8.19
CA ASN A 3 35.11 10.32 -9.61
C ASN A 3 34.43 9.03 -10.07
N VAL A 4 33.47 9.15 -10.98
CA VAL A 4 32.76 8.02 -11.58
C VAL A 4 33.04 8.01 -13.08
N ARG A 5 33.38 6.84 -13.64
CA ARG A 5 33.49 6.62 -15.09
C ARG A 5 32.43 5.62 -15.52
N ASN A 6 31.49 6.05 -16.36
CA ASN A 6 30.42 5.18 -16.86
C ASN A 6 30.85 4.52 -18.18
N ASN A 7 31.04 3.21 -18.17
CA ASN A 7 31.38 2.41 -19.35
C ASN A 7 30.21 1.56 -19.87
N ILE A 8 28.99 1.76 -19.36
CA ILE A 8 27.80 1.02 -19.78
C ILE A 8 27.39 1.51 -21.17
N ARG A 9 27.46 0.62 -22.18
CA ARG A 9 27.17 0.94 -23.59
C ARG A 9 26.03 0.15 -24.21
N LYS A 10 25.60 -0.95 -23.58
CA LYS A 10 24.54 -1.87 -24.05
C LYS A 10 23.77 -2.42 -22.85
N ASN A 11 22.57 -2.96 -23.09
CA ASN A 11 21.70 -3.54 -22.06
C ASN A 11 21.41 -2.58 -20.89
N PHE A 12 21.12 -1.33 -21.24
CA PHE A 12 20.75 -0.29 -20.28
C PHE A 12 19.26 -0.01 -20.35
N THR A 13 18.75 0.62 -19.30
CA THR A 13 17.36 1.06 -19.22
C THR A 13 17.35 2.58 -19.09
N ILE A 14 16.51 3.24 -19.88
CA ILE A 14 16.28 4.68 -19.79
C ILE A 14 15.22 4.89 -18.71
N ALA A 15 15.54 5.70 -17.71
CA ALA A 15 14.61 6.09 -16.66
C ALA A 15 14.55 7.63 -16.56
N PRO A 16 13.40 8.21 -16.18
CA PRO A 16 13.30 9.65 -15.98
C PRO A 16 14.26 10.13 -14.89
N ASN A 17 15.03 11.19 -15.17
CA ASN A 17 15.95 11.77 -14.18
C ASN A 17 15.19 12.32 -12.97
N GLU A 18 13.99 12.86 -13.18
CA GLU A 18 13.12 13.34 -12.12
C GLU A 18 12.77 12.23 -11.14
N LEU A 19 12.41 11.03 -11.60
CA LEU A 19 12.17 9.87 -10.74
C LEU A 19 13.38 9.56 -9.86
N ILE A 20 14.59 9.56 -10.44
CA ILE A 20 15.83 9.23 -9.73
C ILE A 20 16.09 10.26 -8.62
N ASN A 21 15.79 11.53 -8.90
CA ASN A 21 16.01 12.66 -8.00
C ASN A 21 14.81 12.97 -7.08
N ASP A 22 13.70 12.24 -7.19
CA ASP A 22 12.48 12.51 -6.43
C ASP A 22 12.59 12.04 -4.97
N ASN A 23 12.97 12.97 -4.09
CA ASN A 23 13.14 12.74 -2.66
C ASN A 23 11.85 12.38 -1.90
N ASN A 24 10.68 12.51 -2.52
CA ASN A 24 9.41 12.10 -1.91
C ASN A 24 9.20 10.58 -1.95
N ILE A 25 10.03 9.87 -2.72
CA ILE A 25 9.94 8.43 -2.93
C ILE A 25 11.18 7.75 -2.37
N THR A 26 10.97 6.62 -1.73
CA THR A 26 12.00 5.73 -1.20
C THR A 26 12.89 5.24 -2.34
N ASP A 27 14.20 5.18 -2.10
CA ASP A 27 15.21 4.64 -3.01
C ASP A 27 14.82 3.28 -3.62
N ARG A 28 14.29 2.37 -2.79
CA ARG A 28 13.80 1.04 -3.21
C ARG A 28 12.56 1.10 -4.10
N ALA A 29 11.69 2.08 -3.89
CA ALA A 29 10.54 2.30 -4.78
C ALA A 29 10.99 2.84 -6.14
N ARG A 30 11.97 3.77 -6.17
CA ARG A 30 12.60 4.20 -7.43
C ARG A 30 13.26 3.02 -8.16
N PHE A 31 13.99 2.17 -7.44
CA PHE A 31 14.60 0.97 -8.01
C PHE A 31 13.57 -0.01 -8.56
N LEU A 32 12.45 -0.21 -7.85
CA LEU A 32 11.33 -1.04 -8.34
C LEU A 32 10.81 -0.52 -9.68
N PHE A 33 10.60 0.79 -9.83
CA PHE A 33 10.19 1.37 -11.10
C PHE A 33 11.22 1.09 -12.20
N ILE A 34 12.51 1.33 -11.94
CA ILE A 34 13.59 1.09 -12.91
C ILE A 34 13.60 -0.38 -13.32
N TYR A 35 13.48 -1.31 -12.37
CA TYR A 35 13.42 -2.75 -12.64
C TYR A 35 12.22 -3.12 -13.51
N MET A 36 11.05 -2.54 -13.26
CA MET A 36 9.87 -2.76 -14.10
C MET A 36 10.08 -2.21 -15.51
N SER A 37 10.67 -1.01 -15.65
CA SER A 37 10.97 -0.39 -16.95
C SER A 37 12.04 -1.13 -17.75
N SER A 38 12.85 -1.97 -17.10
CA SER A 38 13.85 -2.81 -17.77
C SER A 38 13.26 -4.08 -18.40
N LYS A 39 11.96 -4.34 -18.21
CA LYS A 39 11.28 -5.52 -18.75
C LYS A 39 10.60 -5.19 -20.09
N PRO A 40 10.23 -6.21 -20.89
CA PRO A 40 9.46 -6.00 -22.11
C PRO A 40 8.16 -5.23 -21.84
N HIS A 41 7.65 -4.51 -22.85
CA HIS A 41 6.44 -3.68 -22.72
C HIS A 41 5.24 -4.45 -22.16
N ASP A 42 4.97 -5.64 -22.69
CA ASP A 42 3.84 -6.48 -22.29
C ASP A 42 4.22 -7.50 -21.18
N TRP A 43 5.10 -7.11 -20.27
CA TRP A 43 5.58 -8.02 -19.24
C TRP A 43 4.48 -8.36 -18.22
N VAL A 44 4.06 -9.63 -18.22
CA VAL A 44 3.12 -10.19 -17.26
C VAL A 44 3.88 -10.90 -16.15
N TYR A 45 3.58 -10.56 -14.89
CA TYR A 45 4.26 -11.13 -13.73
C TYR A 45 3.30 -11.40 -12.56
N TYR A 46 3.70 -12.33 -11.69
CA TYR A 46 3.08 -12.51 -10.38
C TYR A 46 3.84 -11.72 -9.31
N ASN A 47 3.11 -11.12 -8.35
CA ASN A 47 3.74 -10.38 -7.25
C ASN A 47 4.77 -11.20 -6.47
N ARG A 48 4.57 -12.51 -6.32
CA ARG A 48 5.53 -13.41 -5.66
C ARG A 48 6.84 -13.55 -6.44
N GLN A 49 6.77 -13.62 -7.77
CA GLN A 49 7.97 -13.70 -8.60
C GLN A 49 8.75 -12.38 -8.56
N LEU A 50 8.04 -11.25 -8.67
CA LEU A 50 8.63 -9.93 -8.57
C LEU A 50 9.25 -9.69 -7.17
N SER A 51 8.57 -10.09 -6.11
CA SER A 51 9.10 -9.97 -4.74
C SER A 51 10.36 -10.80 -4.55
N ASN A 52 10.39 -12.04 -5.07
CA ASN A 52 11.56 -12.91 -5.00
C ASN A 52 12.73 -12.35 -5.81
N ALA A 53 12.49 -11.81 -7.01
CA ALA A 53 13.54 -11.25 -7.86
C ALA A 53 14.22 -10.01 -7.26
N LEU A 54 13.51 -9.27 -6.41
CA LEU A 54 14.02 -8.07 -5.74
C LEU A 54 14.40 -8.31 -4.27
N ASN A 55 14.28 -9.56 -3.78
CA ASN A 55 14.46 -9.92 -2.37
C ASN A 55 13.60 -9.08 -1.41
N TYR A 56 12.37 -8.76 -1.81
CA TYR A 56 11.40 -8.04 -0.98
C TYR A 56 10.36 -8.99 -0.40
N SER A 57 9.83 -8.65 0.78
CA SER A 57 8.57 -9.27 1.22
C SER A 57 7.42 -8.79 0.32
N ILE A 58 6.34 -9.57 0.24
CA ILE A 58 5.19 -9.19 -0.59
C ILE A 58 4.56 -7.89 -0.10
N ASP A 59 4.54 -7.65 1.22
CA ASP A 59 3.97 -6.42 1.79
C ASP A 59 4.87 -5.22 1.55
N THR A 60 6.19 -5.40 1.59
CA THR A 60 7.17 -4.39 1.19
C THR A 60 7.00 -4.00 -0.29
N LEU A 61 6.83 -4.99 -1.18
CA LEU A 61 6.55 -4.73 -2.60
C LEU A 61 5.27 -3.92 -2.78
N ARG A 62 4.18 -4.30 -2.09
CA ARG A 62 2.90 -3.57 -2.13
C ARG A 62 3.03 -2.14 -1.60
N LYS A 63 3.82 -1.94 -0.54
CA LYS A 63 4.13 -0.61 0.01
C LYS A 63 4.77 0.28 -1.06
N TYR A 64 5.81 -0.20 -1.73
CA TYR A 64 6.51 0.57 -2.76
C TYR A 64 5.65 0.82 -4.00
N LEU A 65 4.85 -0.16 -4.43
CA LEU A 65 3.87 0.06 -5.50
C LEU A 65 2.86 1.15 -5.12
N LYS A 66 2.37 1.14 -3.87
CA LYS A 66 1.43 2.16 -3.38
C LYS A 66 2.07 3.54 -3.39
N GLU A 67 3.32 3.64 -2.94
CA GLU A 67 4.10 4.87 -2.94
C GLU A 67 4.23 5.45 -4.35
N LEU A 68 4.66 4.62 -5.32
CA LEU A 68 4.75 5.01 -6.74
C LEU A 68 3.40 5.48 -7.32
N ILE A 69 2.31 4.83 -6.93
CA ILE A 69 0.96 5.24 -7.35
C ILE A 69 0.57 6.59 -6.76
N VAL A 70 0.83 6.81 -5.48
CA VAL A 70 0.51 8.08 -4.81
C VAL A 70 1.32 9.24 -5.40
N SER A 71 2.58 9.00 -5.74
CA SER A 71 3.44 9.99 -6.41
C SER A 71 3.11 10.20 -7.89
N GLY A 72 2.25 9.38 -8.51
CA GLY A 72 1.84 9.55 -9.90
C GLY A 72 2.77 8.92 -10.95
N TRP A 73 3.87 8.29 -10.54
CA TRP A 73 4.79 7.59 -11.45
C TRP A 73 4.20 6.30 -12.01
N ILE A 74 3.30 5.64 -11.26
CA ILE A 74 2.58 4.46 -11.71
C ILE A 74 1.07 4.68 -11.63
N ILE A 75 0.36 4.32 -12.70
CA ILE A 75 -1.10 4.25 -12.68
C ILE A 75 -1.51 2.79 -12.54
N LYS A 76 -2.36 2.51 -11.56
CA LYS A 76 -3.01 1.21 -11.42
C LYS A 76 -4.37 1.24 -12.09
N GLU A 77 -4.58 0.45 -13.13
CA GLU A 77 -5.89 0.34 -13.76
C GLU A 77 -6.91 -0.32 -12.82
N LYS A 78 -8.18 0.06 -12.98
CA LYS A 78 -9.28 -0.58 -12.24
C LYS A 78 -9.42 -2.03 -12.70
N GLN A 79 -9.37 -2.96 -11.74
CA GLN A 79 -9.66 -4.36 -12.01
C GLN A 79 -11.07 -4.49 -12.58
N LYS A 80 -11.20 -5.16 -13.72
CA LYS A 80 -12.48 -5.49 -14.32
C LYS A 80 -12.96 -6.83 -13.75
N ARG A 81 -14.27 -7.00 -13.62
CA ARG A 81 -14.84 -8.33 -13.37
C ARG A 81 -15.14 -8.97 -14.72
N LYS A 82 -14.57 -10.14 -14.99
CA LYS A 82 -14.95 -10.99 -16.11
C LYS A 82 -15.52 -12.28 -15.53
N SER A 83 -16.75 -12.60 -15.88
CA SER A 83 -17.44 -13.83 -15.43
C SER A 83 -17.40 -14.03 -13.90
N GLY A 84 -17.67 -12.96 -13.14
CA GLY A 84 -17.68 -13.00 -11.67
C GLY A 84 -16.30 -13.04 -10.99
N LYS A 85 -15.19 -13.17 -11.73
CA LYS A 85 -13.83 -13.16 -11.18
C LYS A 85 -13.16 -11.81 -11.42
N PHE A 86 -12.36 -11.35 -10.45
CA PHE A 86 -11.50 -10.19 -10.62
C PHE A 86 -10.35 -10.50 -11.58
N THR A 87 -10.08 -9.59 -12.50
CA THR A 87 -8.89 -9.67 -13.38
C THR A 87 -7.61 -9.28 -12.64
N SER A 88 -6.47 -9.63 -13.24
CA SER A 88 -5.14 -9.17 -12.81
C SER A 88 -5.07 -7.64 -12.72
N ASN A 89 -4.15 -7.15 -11.89
CA ASN A 89 -3.85 -5.72 -11.86
C ASN A 89 -2.98 -5.37 -13.08
N THR A 90 -3.29 -4.26 -13.73
CA THR A 90 -2.42 -3.64 -14.75
C THR A 90 -1.79 -2.39 -14.15
N TYR A 91 -0.48 -2.24 -14.33
CA TYR A 91 0.29 -1.08 -13.89
C TYR A 91 0.92 -0.41 -15.10
N ILE A 92 0.75 0.90 -15.23
CA ILE A 92 1.26 1.71 -16.33
C ILE A 92 2.33 2.64 -15.74
N LEU A 93 3.53 2.63 -16.33
CA LEU A 93 4.63 3.50 -15.94
C LEU A 93 4.56 4.79 -16.76
N ASN A 94 4.71 5.94 -16.09
CA ASN A 94 4.69 7.24 -16.74
C ASN A 94 6.10 7.83 -16.84
N SER A 95 6.36 8.64 -17.87
CA SER A 95 7.60 9.40 -18.02
C SER A 95 7.69 10.59 -17.06
N GLU A 96 6.54 11.08 -16.59
CA GLU A 96 6.38 12.19 -15.65
C GLU A 96 5.28 11.85 -14.62
N PRO A 97 5.33 12.41 -13.41
CA PRO A 97 4.35 12.10 -12.38
C PRO A 97 2.97 12.66 -12.75
N VAL A 98 1.98 11.78 -12.87
CA VAL A 98 0.60 12.17 -13.14
C VAL A 98 -0.16 12.29 -11.83
N MET A 99 -0.56 13.51 -11.47
CA MET A 99 -1.35 13.75 -10.27
C MET A 99 -2.77 13.19 -10.45
N ILE A 100 -3.04 12.04 -9.85
CA ILE A 100 -4.40 11.50 -9.78
C ILE A 100 -5.01 11.99 -8.47
N LEU A 101 -5.93 12.96 -8.57
CA LEU A 101 -6.77 13.32 -7.44
C LEU A 101 -7.58 12.08 -7.02
N PRO A 102 -7.62 11.72 -5.72
CA PRO A 102 -8.41 10.60 -5.27
C PRO A 102 -9.89 10.94 -5.50
N CYS A 103 -10.50 10.38 -6.54
CA CYS A 103 -11.95 10.36 -6.64
C CYS A 103 -12.46 9.52 -5.47
N ARG A 104 -12.99 10.18 -4.44
CA ARG A 104 -13.69 9.54 -3.32
C ARG A 104 -14.77 8.66 -3.93
N LYS A 105 -14.56 7.34 -3.91
CA LYS A 105 -15.62 6.41 -4.27
C LYS A 105 -16.70 6.61 -3.21
N ASN A 106 -17.90 7.00 -3.62
CA ASN A 106 -19.07 6.84 -2.77
C ASN A 106 -19.14 5.36 -2.44
N THR A 107 -18.95 5.02 -1.17
CA THR A 107 -19.13 3.67 -0.68
C THR A 107 -20.63 3.40 -0.72
N ASP A 108 -21.09 2.56 -1.64
CA ASP A 108 -22.42 1.95 -1.54
C ASP A 108 -22.38 0.92 -0.41
N THR A 109 -22.23 1.41 0.83
CA THR A 109 -22.44 0.60 2.02
C THR A 109 -23.95 0.53 2.19
N VAL A 110 -24.56 -0.47 1.56
CA VAL A 110 -25.93 -0.86 1.94
C VAL A 110 -25.83 -1.39 3.36
N ASN A 111 -26.29 -0.60 4.32
CA ASN A 111 -26.42 -1.01 5.71
C ASN A 111 -27.44 -2.16 5.77
N PHE A 112 -26.97 -3.41 5.79
CA PHE A 112 -27.78 -4.52 6.25
C PHE A 112 -27.78 -4.50 7.78
N CYS A 113 -28.78 -3.82 8.33
CA CYS A 113 -29.11 -3.88 9.75
C CYS A 113 -29.92 -5.16 10.02
N ASP A 114 -29.26 -6.32 10.07
CA ASP A 114 -29.92 -7.52 10.57
C ASP A 114 -29.90 -7.52 12.10
N GLY A 115 -31.05 -7.15 12.66
CA GLY A 115 -31.25 -6.93 14.07
C GLY A 115 -31.04 -8.17 14.95
N LYS A 116 -30.47 -7.94 16.13
CA LYS A 116 -30.80 -8.70 17.35
C LYS A 116 -30.92 -7.74 18.53
N ASN A 117 -32.01 -7.95 19.26
CA ASN A 117 -32.61 -7.03 20.22
C ASN A 117 -31.77 -6.78 21.48
N LYS A 118 -31.88 -5.55 21.98
CA LYS A 118 -31.57 -5.13 23.34
C LYS A 118 -32.39 -5.96 24.34
N THR A 119 -31.74 -6.54 25.34
CA THR A 119 -32.40 -6.88 26.61
C THR A 119 -31.56 -6.33 27.76
N LEU A 120 -31.98 -5.16 28.26
CA LEU A 120 -31.68 -4.72 29.62
C LEU A 120 -32.52 -5.57 30.57
N SER A 121 -31.90 -6.25 31.53
CA SER A 121 -32.59 -6.69 32.74
C SER A 121 -31.69 -6.51 33.95
N ASN A 122 -32.11 -5.58 34.81
CA ASN A 122 -31.57 -5.30 36.13
C ASN A 122 -31.51 -6.57 37.01
N LYS A 123 -30.50 -6.62 37.88
CA LYS A 123 -30.63 -7.23 39.21
C LYS A 123 -29.66 -6.57 40.18
N GLU A 124 -30.20 -5.62 40.93
CA GLU A 124 -29.67 -5.20 42.22
C GLU A 124 -29.81 -6.36 43.22
N TYR A 125 -28.74 -6.65 43.97
CA TYR A 125 -28.83 -7.35 45.25
C TYR A 125 -27.85 -6.74 46.26
N THR A 126 -28.41 -5.84 47.06
CA THR A 126 -28.23 -5.60 48.51
C THR A 126 -26.94 -6.01 49.24
N LYS A 127 -26.28 -4.98 49.81
CA LYS A 127 -25.75 -4.82 51.19
C LYS A 127 -25.09 -6.01 51.90
N LYS A 128 -23.80 -5.84 52.25
CA LYS A 128 -23.28 -5.99 53.62
C LYS A 128 -22.20 -4.94 53.93
N GLU A 129 -22.51 -4.04 54.85
CA GLU A 129 -21.54 -3.30 55.66
C GLU A 129 -20.78 -4.29 56.57
N ASN A 130 -19.49 -4.07 56.89
CA ASN A 130 -19.09 -3.38 58.13
C ASN A 130 -17.59 -3.53 58.50
N ILE A 131 -17.09 -2.48 59.15
CA ILE A 131 -15.99 -2.43 60.15
C ILE A 131 -14.54 -2.21 59.68
N LYS A 132 -14.13 -0.93 59.85
CA LYS A 132 -12.90 -0.40 60.49
C LYS A 132 -11.61 -1.22 60.36
N ARG A 133 -10.55 -0.57 59.86
CA ARG A 133 -9.37 -0.22 60.68
C ARG A 133 -8.78 1.13 60.25
N LYS A 134 -8.75 2.06 61.22
CA LYS A 134 -7.89 3.25 61.27
C LYS A 134 -6.41 2.84 61.20
N ASN A 135 -5.59 3.75 60.66
CA ASN A 135 -4.19 4.13 60.99
C ASN A 135 -3.67 4.92 59.76
N LEU A 136 -3.75 6.25 59.64
CA LEU A 136 -3.01 7.34 60.32
C LEU A 136 -1.49 7.14 60.45
N ILE A 137 -0.73 7.65 59.48
CA ILE A 137 0.61 8.27 59.57
C ILE A 137 0.66 9.17 58.31
N ILE A 138 0.82 10.50 58.29
CA ILE A 138 1.38 11.55 59.16
C ILE A 138 0.41 12.74 59.15
#